data_AF-A0A1M3DFY1-F1
#
_entry.id   AF-A0A1M3DFY1-F1
#
_cell.length_a   1.000
_cell.length_b   1.000
_cell.length_c   1.000
_cell.angle_alpha   90.00
_cell.angle_beta   90.00
_cell.angle_gamma   90.00
#
_symmetry.space_group_name_H-M   'P 1'
#
loop_
_entity.id
_entity.type
_entity.pdbx_description
1 polymer ?
#
loop_
_entity_poly.entity_id
_entity_poly.type
_entity_poly.pdbx_seq_one_letter_code
_entity_poly.pdbx_strand_id
1 'polypeptide(L)'
;MKNDDQLMKGLAGAYLHIHRRLNRALAQEGTSLARTKMLMFVQAQEGAARAADIAELFDLAPRTVTDALDGMERDGLIVRTADPGDRRVKRVAITPTGARAVAAGEPLRKRLLTEQFAGLSEDERAQLAALLGRLVETLQEK
;
A
#
# COMPACT_ATOMS: atom_id res chain seq x y z
N MET A 1 23.30 -6.72 20.10
CA MET A 1 22.74 -5.53 20.80
C MET A 1 23.12 -4.19 20.16
N LYS A 2 24.38 -3.71 20.18
CA LYS A 2 24.71 -2.39 19.59
C LYS A 2 24.52 -2.31 18.05
N ASN A 3 24.87 -3.37 17.32
CA ASN A 3 24.67 -3.43 15.87
C ASN A 3 23.18 -3.59 15.50
N ASP A 4 22.42 -4.38 16.27
CA ASP A 4 20.99 -4.60 16.02
C ASP A 4 20.19 -3.31 16.19
N ASP A 5 20.49 -2.51 17.22
CA ASP A 5 19.88 -1.19 17.42
C ASP A 5 20.19 -0.23 16.26
N GLN A 6 21.42 -0.27 15.73
CA GLN A 6 21.81 0.55 14.59
C GLN A 6 21.09 0.11 13.31
N LEU A 7 20.96 -1.20 13.08
CA LEU A 7 20.19 -1.76 11.97
C LEU A 7 18.72 -1.38 12.08
N MET A 8 18.11 -1.51 13.26
CA MET A 8 16.71 -1.14 13.50
C MET A 8 16.47 0.35 13.28
N LYS A 9 17.38 1.22 13.76
CA LYS A 9 17.31 2.67 13.49
C LYS A 9 17.45 2.97 11.99
N GLY A 10 18.34 2.28 11.29
CA GLY A 10 18.52 2.40 9.85
C GLY A 10 17.26 2.01 9.07
N LEU A 11 16.70 0.84 9.38
CA LEU A 11 15.47 0.33 8.76
C LEU A 11 14.28 1.23 9.02
N ALA A 12 14.03 1.60 10.28
CA ALA A 12 12.94 2.51 10.65
C ALA A 12 13.12 3.90 10.01
N GLY A 13 14.35 4.42 10.03
CA GLY A 13 14.71 5.67 9.38
C GLY A 13 14.43 5.63 7.89
N ALA A 14 14.90 4.61 7.18
CA ALA A 14 14.64 4.43 5.75
C ALA A 14 13.14 4.35 5.48
N TYR A 15 12.40 3.49 6.18
CA TYR A 15 10.96 3.34 6.03
C TYR A 15 10.22 4.68 6.18
N LEU A 16 10.50 5.45 7.24
CA LEU A 16 9.83 6.73 7.48
C LEU A 16 10.15 7.80 6.43
N HIS A 17 11.39 7.84 5.93
CA HIS A 17 11.77 8.79 4.87
C HIS A 17 11.11 8.41 3.54
N ILE A 18 11.15 7.12 3.19
CA ILE A 18 10.50 6.56 2.01
C ILE A 18 8.99 6.86 2.05
N HIS A 19 8.33 6.50 3.15
CA HIS A 19 6.89 6.67 3.33
C HIS A 19 6.47 8.15 3.25
N ARG A 20 7.23 9.06 3.88
CA ARG A 20 6.95 10.51 3.79
C ARG A 20 7.14 11.06 2.38
N ARG A 21 8.19 10.65 1.67
CA ARG A 21 8.44 11.08 0.29
C ARG A 21 7.32 10.63 -0.64
N LEU A 22 6.93 9.35 -0.55
CA LEU A 22 5.82 8.79 -1.35
C LEU A 22 4.49 9.50 -1.07
N ASN A 23 4.15 9.70 0.21
CA ASN A 23 2.93 10.39 0.57
C ASN A 23 2.88 11.84 0.08
N ARG A 24 3.99 12.59 0.19
CA ARG A 24 4.05 13.97 -0.32
C ARG A 24 3.85 14.04 -1.83
N ALA A 25 4.51 13.14 -2.56
CA ALA A 25 4.39 13.10 -4.02
C ALA A 25 2.96 12.75 -4.45
N LEU A 26 2.33 11.78 -3.80
CA LEU A 26 0.94 11.40 -4.11
C LEU A 26 -0.06 12.50 -3.71
N ALA A 27 0.19 13.24 -2.63
CA ALA A 27 -0.64 14.36 -2.22
C ALA A 27 -0.65 15.50 -3.26
N GLN A 28 0.46 15.72 -3.96
CA GLN A 28 0.53 16.69 -5.07
C GLN A 28 -0.36 16.29 -6.25
N GLU A 29 -0.63 14.99 -6.42
CA GLU A 29 -1.55 14.44 -7.43
C GLU A 29 -2.98 14.29 -6.88
N GLY A 30 -3.29 14.82 -5.70
CA GLY A 30 -4.63 14.77 -5.11
C GLY A 30 -5.00 13.42 -4.48
N THR A 31 -4.04 12.53 -4.20
CA THR A 31 -4.28 11.23 -3.56
C THR A 31 -3.33 10.98 -2.37
N SER A 32 -3.43 9.82 -1.71
CA SER A 32 -2.54 9.43 -0.62
C SER A 32 -1.99 8.01 -0.83
N LEU A 33 -0.86 7.67 -0.21
CA LEU A 33 -0.28 6.33 -0.33
C LEU A 33 -1.23 5.26 0.20
N ALA A 34 -1.93 5.52 1.30
CA ALA A 34 -2.90 4.62 1.88
C ALA A 34 -4.07 4.35 0.91
N ARG A 35 -4.65 5.41 0.34
CA ARG A 35 -5.74 5.31 -0.64
C ARG A 35 -5.29 4.54 -1.89
N THR A 36 -4.13 4.88 -2.45
CA THR A 36 -3.60 4.20 -3.64
C THR A 36 -3.34 2.71 -3.37
N LYS A 37 -2.75 2.35 -2.23
CA LYS A 37 -2.55 0.94 -1.86
C LYS A 37 -3.88 0.20 -1.69
N MET A 38 -4.87 0.82 -1.06
CA MET A 38 -6.20 0.21 -0.88
C MET A 38 -6.91 -0.03 -2.23
N LEU A 39 -6.82 0.92 -3.17
CA LEU A 39 -7.37 0.74 -4.53
C LEU A 39 -6.65 -0.38 -5.30
N MET A 40 -5.32 -0.44 -5.24
CA MET A 40 -4.57 -1.54 -5.87
C MET A 40 -4.96 -2.90 -5.30
N PHE A 41 -5.15 -2.98 -3.98
CA PHE A 41 -5.63 -4.20 -3.33
C PHE A 41 -7.04 -4.57 -3.81
N VAL A 42 -7.99 -3.64 -3.76
CA VAL A 42 -9.37 -3.88 -4.22
C VAL A 42 -9.40 -4.31 -5.70
N GLN A 43 -8.56 -3.71 -6.55
CA GLN A 43 -8.43 -4.10 -7.95
C GLN A 43 -7.95 -5.55 -8.10
N ALA A 44 -6.94 -5.95 -7.33
CA ALA A 44 -6.38 -7.30 -7.37
C ALA A 44 -7.34 -8.38 -6.83
N GLN A 45 -8.32 -8.00 -6.00
CA GLN A 45 -9.32 -8.91 -5.46
C GLN A 45 -10.52 -9.14 -6.40
N GLU A 46 -10.58 -8.48 -7.56
CA GLU A 46 -11.61 -8.70 -8.58
C GLU A 46 -13.06 -8.66 -8.04
N GLY A 47 -13.33 -7.77 -7.07
CA GLY A 47 -14.65 -7.61 -6.45
C GLY A 47 -14.94 -8.59 -5.31
N ALA A 48 -13.98 -9.38 -4.86
CA ALA A 48 -14.09 -10.24 -3.68
C ALA A 48 -13.72 -9.54 -2.36
N ALA A 49 -13.06 -8.38 -2.41
CA ALA A 49 -12.57 -7.69 -1.22
C ALA A 49 -13.68 -7.33 -0.23
N ARG A 50 -13.46 -7.59 1.05
CA ARG A 50 -14.30 -7.12 2.15
C ARG A 50 -13.55 -6.09 2.99
N ALA A 51 -14.30 -5.23 3.67
CA ALA A 51 -13.71 -4.24 4.58
C ALA A 51 -12.90 -4.88 5.71
N ALA A 52 -13.29 -6.09 6.15
CA ALA A 52 -12.54 -6.87 7.14
C ALA A 52 -11.16 -7.30 6.60
N ASP A 53 -11.12 -7.86 5.39
CA ASP A 53 -9.87 -8.27 4.75
C ASP A 53 -8.90 -7.08 4.57
N ILE A 54 -9.45 -5.91 4.24
CA ILE A 54 -8.68 -4.66 4.14
C ILE A 54 -8.17 -4.22 5.51
N ALA A 55 -8.99 -4.30 6.57
CA ALA A 55 -8.57 -3.93 7.91
C ALA A 55 -7.44 -4.82 8.43
N GLU A 56 -7.55 -6.13 8.22
CA GLU A 56 -6.53 -7.10 8.61
C GLU A 56 -5.23 -6.89 7.83
N LEU A 57 -5.30 -6.82 6.49
CA LEU A 57 -4.11 -6.71 5.66
C LEU A 57 -3.34 -5.40 5.89
N PHE A 58 -4.06 -4.30 6.14
CA PHE A 58 -3.44 -3.00 6.35
C PHE A 58 -3.13 -2.70 7.82
N ASP A 59 -3.47 -3.61 8.74
CA ASP A 59 -3.39 -3.41 10.19
C ASP A 59 -4.05 -2.10 10.62
N LEU A 60 -5.28 -1.87 10.13
CA LEU A 60 -6.05 -0.67 10.38
C LEU A 60 -7.31 -0.98 11.17
N ALA A 61 -7.69 -0.08 12.07
CA ALA A 61 -8.96 -0.16 12.77
C ALA A 61 -10.14 -0.19 11.76
N PRO A 62 -11.19 -1.01 12.01
CA PRO A 62 -12.33 -1.14 11.09
C PRO A 62 -13.01 0.20 10.74
N ARG A 63 -13.04 1.13 11.70
CA ARG A 63 -13.59 2.48 11.48
C ARG A 63 -12.76 3.26 10.47
N THR A 64 -11.43 3.22 10.56
CA THR A 64 -10.51 3.88 9.62
C THR A 64 -10.70 3.36 8.20
N VAL A 65 -10.86 2.04 8.05
CA VAL A 65 -11.14 1.42 6.75
C VAL A 65 -12.51 1.86 6.22
N THR A 66 -13.52 1.88 7.08
CA THR A 66 -14.87 2.34 6.69
C THR A 66 -14.85 3.78 6.19
N ASP A 67 -14.23 4.70 6.93
CA ASP A 67 -14.12 6.11 6.57
C ASP A 67 -13.34 6.29 5.24
N ALA A 68 -12.30 5.48 5.01
CA ALA A 68 -11.54 5.49 3.76
C ALA A 68 -12.38 4.98 2.57
N LEU A 69 -13.10 3.86 2.74
CA LEU A 69 -14.00 3.30 1.73
C LEU A 69 -15.14 4.26 1.41
N ASP A 70 -15.73 4.92 2.40
CA ASP A 70 -16.77 5.93 2.21
C ASP A 70 -16.27 7.10 1.35
N GLY A 71 -15.05 7.57 1.62
CA GLY A 71 -14.40 8.60 0.80
C GLY A 71 -14.19 8.14 -0.64
N MET A 72 -13.65 6.94 -0.85
CA MET A 72 -13.40 6.41 -2.19
C MET A 72 -14.68 6.12 -2.99
N GLU A 73 -15.76 5.68 -2.33
CA GLU A 73 -17.06 5.49 -2.96
C GLU A 73 -17.68 6.83 -3.36
N ARG A 74 -17.60 7.85 -2.48
CA ARG A 74 -18.03 9.22 -2.78
C ARG A 74 -17.30 9.81 -3.99
N ASP A 75 -16.00 9.52 -4.10
CA ASP A 75 -15.16 9.96 -5.22
C ASP A 75 -15.35 9.08 -6.49
N GLY A 76 -16.25 8.10 -6.44
CA GLY A 76 -16.59 7.23 -7.57
C GLY A 76 -15.50 6.22 -7.94
N LEU A 77 -14.53 5.97 -7.06
CA LEU A 77 -13.38 5.10 -7.31
C LEU A 77 -13.69 3.62 -7.04
N ILE A 78 -14.62 3.36 -6.13
CA ILE A 78 -15.11 2.01 -5.79
C ILE A 78 -16.63 1.98 -5.79
N VAL A 79 -17.18 0.77 -5.77
CA VAL A 79 -18.59 0.50 -5.48
C VAL A 79 -18.68 -0.60 -4.42
N ARG A 80 -19.65 -0.48 -3.50
CA ARG A 80 -19.93 -1.52 -2.51
C ARG A 80 -21.27 -2.18 -2.77
N THR A 81 -21.26 -3.49 -2.98
CA THR A 81 -22.47 -4.30 -3.21
C THR A 81 -22.68 -5.29 -2.06
N ALA A 82 -23.93 -5.65 -1.78
CA ALA A 82 -24.21 -6.69 -0.79
C ALA A 82 -23.64 -8.04 -1.27
N ASP A 83 -23.03 -8.80 -0.37
CA ASP A 83 -22.58 -10.15 -0.67
C ASP A 83 -23.81 -11.04 -0.94
N PRO A 84 -23.83 -11.84 -2.03
CA PRO A 84 -24.95 -12.72 -2.34
C PRO A 84 -25.26 -13.77 -1.26
N GLY A 85 -24.26 -14.18 -0.47
CA GLY A 85 -24.37 -15.19 0.58
C GLY A 85 -24.68 -14.64 1.97
N ASP A 86 -24.34 -13.38 2.25
CA ASP A 86 -24.70 -12.69 3.50
C ASP A 86 -24.88 -11.18 3.26
N ARG A 87 -26.12 -10.70 3.28
CA ARG A 87 -26.45 -9.28 3.02
C ARG A 87 -25.88 -8.32 4.07
N ARG A 88 -25.39 -8.82 5.21
CA ARG A 88 -24.69 -8.03 6.24
C ARG A 88 -23.25 -7.72 5.83
N VAL A 89 -22.70 -8.46 4.86
CA VAL A 89 -21.37 -8.25 4.31
C VAL A 89 -21.49 -7.44 3.01
N LYS A 90 -20.59 -6.48 2.83
CA LYS A 90 -20.44 -5.76 1.57
C LYS A 90 -19.13 -6.16 0.88
N ARG A 91 -19.23 -6.46 -0.42
CA ARG A 91 -18.10 -6.62 -1.31
C ARG A 91 -17.71 -5.27 -1.89
N VAL A 92 -16.41 -5.04 -2.01
CA VAL A 92 -15.83 -3.83 -2.57
C VAL A 92 -15.26 -4.17 -3.94
N ALA A 93 -15.71 -3.46 -4.96
CA ALA A 93 -15.16 -3.57 -6.31
C ALA A 93 -14.64 -2.22 -6.78
N ILE A 94 -13.57 -2.23 -7.56
CA ILE A 94 -13.04 -1.02 -8.20
C ILE A 94 -13.93 -0.62 -9.38
N THR A 95 -14.14 0.67 -9.59
CA THR A 95 -14.85 1.18 -10.79
C THR A 95 -13.86 1.41 -11.93
N PRO A 96 -14.33 1.64 -13.17
CA PRO A 96 -13.47 2.11 -14.25
C PRO A 96 -12.73 3.42 -13.90
N THR A 97 -13.35 4.31 -13.13
CA THR A 97 -12.72 5.55 -12.67
C THR A 97 -11.60 5.26 -11.66
N GLY A 98 -11.84 4.36 -10.70
CA GLY A 98 -10.81 3.90 -9.77
C GLY A 98 -9.63 3.24 -10.48
N ALA A 99 -9.90 2.37 -11.45
CA ALA A 99 -8.85 1.70 -12.23
C ALA A 99 -7.98 2.71 -13.01
N ARG A 100 -8.60 3.74 -13.60
CA ARG A 100 -7.85 4.85 -14.22
C ARG A 100 -7.02 5.62 -13.21
N ALA A 101 -7.53 5.87 -12.00
CA ALA A 101 -6.78 6.55 -10.95
C ALA A 101 -5.55 5.74 -10.51
N VAL A 102 -5.66 4.41 -10.41
CA VAL A 102 -4.51 3.53 -10.15
C VAL A 102 -3.49 3.62 -11.29
N ALA A 103 -3.95 3.52 -12.54
CA ALA A 103 -3.08 3.60 -13.71
C ALA A 103 -2.37 4.97 -13.84
N ALA A 104 -3.05 6.07 -13.48
CA ALA A 104 -2.46 7.41 -13.48
C ALA A 104 -1.33 7.57 -12.45
N GLY A 105 -1.37 6.82 -11.34
CA GLY A 105 -0.32 6.84 -10.31
C GLY A 105 0.92 6.01 -10.65
N GLU A 106 0.86 5.10 -11.63
CA GLU A 106 1.97 4.20 -11.98
C GLU A 106 3.26 4.93 -12.40
N PRO A 107 3.22 5.94 -13.30
CA PRO A 107 4.43 6.69 -13.67
C PRO A 107 5.11 7.34 -12.48
N LEU A 108 4.33 7.95 -11.58
CA LEU A 108 4.85 8.55 -10.35
C LEU A 108 5.47 7.49 -9.44
N ARG A 109 4.80 6.34 -9.27
CA ARG A 109 5.33 5.21 -8.49
C ARG A 109 6.67 4.72 -9.05
N LYS A 110 6.75 4.48 -10.36
CA LYS A 110 7.98 4.03 -11.03
C LYS A 110 9.11 5.04 -10.84
N ARG A 111 8.85 6.32 -11.07
CA ARG A 111 9.83 7.40 -10.88
C ARG A 111 10.34 7.40 -9.43
N LEU A 112 9.44 7.37 -8.46
CA LEU A 112 9.82 7.40 -7.05
C LEU A 112 10.63 6.16 -6.65
N LEU A 113 10.32 4.97 -7.17
CA LEU A 113 11.11 3.76 -6.95
C LEU A 113 12.53 3.89 -7.51
N THR A 114 12.68 4.41 -8.74
CA THR A 114 14.00 4.62 -9.34
C THR A 114 14.83 5.64 -8.55
N GLU A 115 14.24 6.77 -8.19
CA GLU A 115 14.92 7.83 -7.44
C GLU A 115 15.24 7.45 -5.99
N GLN A 116 14.54 6.46 -5.42
CA GLN A 116 14.72 6.03 -4.03
C GLN A 116 16.05 5.34 -3.78
N PHE A 117 16.52 4.59 -4.78
CA PHE A 117 17.75 3.83 -4.70
C PHE A 117 18.86 4.44 -5.57
N ALA A 118 18.63 5.61 -6.17
CA ALA A 118 19.56 6.26 -7.10
C ALA A 118 20.97 6.49 -6.55
N GLY A 119 21.12 6.57 -5.23
CA GLY A 119 22.43 6.68 -4.57
C GLY A 119 23.20 5.37 -4.39
N LEU A 120 22.63 4.22 -4.78
CA LEU A 120 23.24 2.90 -4.69
C LEU A 120 23.65 2.41 -6.08
N SER A 121 24.83 1.81 -6.16
CA SER A 121 25.30 1.02 -7.30
C SER A 121 24.46 -0.23 -7.53
N GLU A 122 24.61 -0.88 -8.68
CA GLU A 122 23.89 -2.13 -8.98
C GLU A 122 24.22 -3.25 -7.98
N ASP A 123 25.50 -3.38 -7.62
CA ASP A 123 25.96 -4.37 -6.64
C ASP A 123 25.37 -4.11 -5.25
N GLU A 124 25.34 -2.85 -4.80
CA GLU A 124 24.75 -2.47 -3.51
C GLU A 124 23.23 -2.74 -3.48
N ARG A 125 22.53 -2.52 -4.61
CA ARG A 125 21.11 -2.84 -4.73
C ARG A 125 20.86 -4.34 -4.65
N ALA A 126 21.68 -5.15 -5.33
CA ALA A 126 21.57 -6.61 -5.28
C ALA A 126 21.82 -7.14 -3.87
N GLN A 127 22.84 -6.62 -3.17
CA GLN A 127 23.13 -6.98 -1.78
C GLN A 127 21.99 -6.57 -0.85
N LEU A 128 21.47 -5.35 -0.96
CA LEU A 128 20.35 -4.88 -0.15
C LEU A 128 19.10 -5.73 -0.36
N ALA A 129 18.78 -6.08 -1.61
CA ALA A 129 17.65 -6.93 -1.93
C ALA A 129 17.78 -8.33 -1.28
N ALA A 130 18.96 -8.95 -1.36
CA ALA A 130 19.21 -10.24 -0.74
C ALA A 130 19.09 -10.20 0.79
N LEU A 131 19.62 -9.15 1.44
CA LEU A 131 19.55 -8.98 2.89
C LEU A 131 18.12 -8.73 3.37
N LEU A 132 17.36 -7.88 2.68
CA LEU A 132 15.95 -7.63 2.98
C LEU A 132 15.10 -8.89 2.79
N GLY A 133 15.35 -9.68 1.74
CA GLY A 133 14.66 -10.95 1.50
C GLY A 133 14.80 -11.91 2.67
N ARG A 134 16.05 -12.15 3.12
CA ARG A 134 16.33 -13.01 4.28
C ARG A 134 15.66 -12.51 5.57
N LEU A 135 15.60 -11.18 5.76
CA LEU A 135 14.93 -10.59 6.92
C LEU A 135 13.41 -10.85 6.88
N VAL A 136 12.78 -10.70 5.71
CA VAL A 136 11.34 -10.97 5.54
C VAL A 136 11.02 -12.43 5.79
N GLU A 137 11.81 -13.36 5.24
CA GLU A 137 11.63 -14.81 5.49
C GLU A 137 11.67 -15.11 7.00
N THR A 138 12.64 -14.55 7.72
CA THR A 138 12.77 -14.73 9.18
C THR A 138 11.56 -14.18 9.96
N LEU A 139 10.91 -13.14 9.46
CA LEU A 139 9.73 -12.52 10.08
C LEU A 139 8.41 -13.25 9.77
N GLN A 140 8.35 -13.98 8.65
CA GLN A 140 7.19 -14.76 8.24
C GLN A 140 7.15 -16.16 8.88
N GLU A 141 8.30 -16.69 9.30
CA GLU A 141 8.43 -17.99 9.98
C GLU A 141 8.10 -17.96 11.48
N LYS A 142 7.44 -16.91 11.98
CA LYS A 142 6.99 -16.75 13.37
C LYS A 142 5.52 -16.37 13.44
#